data_AF-A0A432RPI6-F1
#
_entry.id   AF-A0A432RPI6-F1
#
_cell.length_a   1.000
_cell.length_b   1.000
_cell.length_c   1.000
_cell.angle_alpha   90.00
_cell.angle_beta   90.00
_cell.angle_gamma   90.00
#
_symmetry.space_group_name_H-M   'P 1'
#
loop_
_entity.id
_entity.type
_entity.pdbx_description
1 polymer ?
#
loop_
_entity_poly.entity_id
_entity_poly.type
_entity_poly.pdbx_seq_one_letter_code
_entity_poly.pdbx_strand_id
1 'polypeptide(L)' 'GTVWFAWERPGLPCVSVKHRLYGDRESVRRKAVIIALQGIQAIYAA' A
#
# COMPACT_ATOMS: atom_id res chain seq x y z
N GLY A 1 -11.00 -7.71 -0.53
CA GLY A 1 -11.72 -6.42 -0.62
C GLY A 1 -10.99 -5.43 -1.50
N THR A 2 -11.64 -4.31 -1.81
CA THR A 2 -10.98 -3.16 -2.45
C THR A 2 -10.30 -2.32 -1.37
N VAL A 3 -9.01 -2.03 -1.53
CA VAL A 3 -8.22 -1.25 -0.58
C VAL A 3 -7.46 -0.17 -1.35
N TRP A 4 -7.47 1.04 -0.81
CA TRP A 4 -6.68 2.15 -1.32
C TRP A 4 -5.49 2.39 -0.41
N PHE A 5 -4.35 2.68 -1.01
CA PHE A 5 -3.12 3.05 -0.33
C PHE A 5 -2.69 4.43 -0.81
N ALA A 6 -2.07 5.19 0.09
CA ALA A 6 -1.40 6.44 -0.20
C ALA A 6 -0.12 6.50 0.62
N TRP A 7 0.97 6.94 -0.01
CA TRP A 7 2.25 7.17 0.64
C TRP A 7 2.75 8.56 0.27
N GLU A 8 3.33 9.23 1.26
CA GLU A 8 3.88 10.56 1.12
C GLU A 8 5.25 10.62 1.79
N ARG A 9 6.16 11.37 1.18
CA ARG A 9 7.46 11.70 1.74
C ARG A 9 7.70 13.19 1.53
N PRO A 10 8.27 13.91 2.52
CA PRO A 10 8.60 15.32 2.35
C PRO A 10 9.43 15.56 1.09
N GLY A 11 9.02 16.53 0.28
CA GLY A 11 9.69 16.90 -0.97
C GLY A 11 9.32 16.04 -2.18
N LEU A 12 8.46 15.02 -2.04
CA LEU A 12 7.94 14.22 -3.15
C LEU A 12 6.40 14.29 -3.22
N PRO A 13 5.82 14.17 -4.42
CA PRO A 13 4.37 14.04 -4.56
C PRO A 13 3.83 12.80 -3.84
N CYS A 14 2.63 12.91 -3.29
CA CYS A 14 1.91 11.77 -2.74
C CYS A 14 1.56 10.77 -3.85
N VAL A 15 1.85 9.48 -3.61
CA VAL A 15 1.52 8.38 -4.53
C VAL A 15 0.34 7.62 -3.96
N SER A 16 -0.70 7.42 -4.77
CA SER A 16 -1.86 6.62 -4.37
C SER A 16 -2.17 5.52 -5.38
N VAL A 17 -2.66 4.39 -4.87
CA VAL A 17 -2.98 3.21 -5.70
C VAL A 17 -4.15 2.44 -5.11
N LYS A 18 -5.00 1.91 -6.00
CA LYS A 18 -6.11 1.03 -5.65
C LYS A 18 -5.73 -0.42 -5.92
N HIS A 19 -5.87 -1.29 -4.92
CA HIS A 19 -5.75 -2.74 -5.09
C HIS A 19 -7.07 -3.46 -4.86
N ARG A 20 -7.31 -4.48 -5.67
CA ARG A 20 -8.31 -5.51 -5.40
C ARG A 20 -7.61 -6.71 -4.77
N LEU A 21 -7.85 -6.95 -3.49
CA LEU A 21 -7.28 -8.07 -2.74
C LEU A 21 -8.29 -9.20 -2.63
N TYR A 22 -7.87 -10.43 -2.92
CA TYR A 22 -8.71 -11.62 -2.86
C TYR A 22 -8.38 -12.48 -1.63
N GLY A 23 -9.37 -13.22 -1.15
CA GLY A 23 -9.32 -14.03 0.07
C GLY A 23 -10.31 -13.55 1.11
N ASP A 24 -10.33 -14.23 2.25
CA ASP A 24 -11.10 -13.85 3.42
C ASP A 24 -10.59 -12.53 4.06
N ARG A 25 -11.26 -12.12 5.13
CA ARG A 25 -10.94 -10.89 5.86
C ARG A 25 -9.51 -10.88 6.39
N GLU A 26 -9.00 -12.00 6.91
CA GLU A 26 -7.66 -12.06 7.49
C GLU A 26 -6.59 -12.01 6.41
N SER A 27 -6.76 -12.78 5.33
CA SER A 27 -5.88 -12.79 4.18
C SER A 27 -5.78 -11.41 3.53
N VAL A 28 -6.92 -10.73 3.35
CA VAL A 28 -6.96 -9.35 2.83
C VAL A 28 -6.19 -8.39 3.74
N ARG A 29 -6.34 -8.50 5.08
CA ARG A 29 -5.59 -7.65 6.03
C ARG A 29 -4.09 -7.90 5.94
N ARG A 30 -3.64 -9.16 5.97
CA ARG A 30 -2.21 -9.50 5.87
C ARG A 30 -1.60 -9.00 4.57
N LYS A 31 -2.27 -9.21 3.43
CA LYS A 31 -1.83 -8.72 2.12
C LYS A 31 -1.77 -7.18 2.08
N ALA A 32 -2.76 -6.51 2.67
CA ALA A 32 -2.76 -5.04 2.70
C ALA A 32 -1.57 -4.47 3.49
N VAL A 33 -1.22 -5.07 4.63
CA VAL A 33 -0.05 -4.65 5.42
C VAL A 33 1.25 -4.84 4.64
N ILE A 34 1.42 -5.97 3.97
CA ILE A 34 2.61 -6.22 3.13
C ILE A 34 2.75 -5.15 2.04
N ILE A 35 1.66 -4.84 1.33
CA ILE A 35 1.66 -3.80 0.28
C ILE A 35 1.97 -2.43 0.87
N ALA A 36 1.40 -2.08 2.04
CA ALA A 36 1.68 -0.84 2.73
C ALA A 36 3.18 -0.67 3.05
N LEU A 37 3.84 -1.72 3.54
CA LEU A 37 5.28 -1.71 3.84
C LEU A 37 6.14 -1.62 2.58
N GLN A 38 5.77 -2.34 1.51
CA GLN A 38 6.45 -2.28 0.22
C GLN A 38 6.39 -0.86 -0.38
N GLY A 39 5.25 -0.18 -0.26
CA GLY A 39 5.13 1.20 -0.74
C GLY A 39 5.99 2.19 0.03
N ILE A 40 6.16 2.01 1.36
CA ILE A 40 7.13 2.79 2.14
C ILE A 40 8.54 2.55 1.61
N GLN A 41 8.94 1.29 1.43
CA GLN A 41 10.27 0.98 0.89
C GLN A 41 10.50 1.64 -0.48
N ALA A 42 9.48 1.64 -1.35
CA ALA A 42 9.56 2.26 -2.67
C ALA A 42 9.79 3.78 -2.61
N ILE A 43 9.08 4.53 -1.75
CA ILE A 43 9.22 6.00 -1.66
C ILE A 43 10.52 6.45 -0.96
N TYR A 44 11.22 5.55 -0.27
CA TYR A 44 12.53 5.82 0.35
C TYR A 44 13.72 5.27 -0.45
N ALA A 45 13.49 4.33 -1.37
CA ALA A 45 14.51 3.84 -2.29
C ALA A 45 14.69 4.73 -3.55
N ALA A 46 13.71 5.61 -3.82
CA ALA A 46 13.78 6.68 -4.81
C ALA A 46 14.41 7.96 -4.23
#